data_AF-A0A397YLT0-F1
#
_entry.id   AF-A0A397YLT0-F1
#
_cell.length_a   1.000
_cell.length_b   1.000
_cell.length_c   1.000
_cell.angle_alpha   90.00
_cell.angle_beta   90.00
_cell.angle_gamma   90.00
#
_symmetry.space_group_name_H-M   'P 1'
#
loop_
_entity.id
_entity.type
_entity.pdbx_description
1 polymer ?
#
loop_
_entity_poly.entity_id
_entity_poly.type
_entity_poly.pdbx_seq_one_letter_code
_entity_poly.pdbx_strand_id
1 'polypeptide(L)'
;MGDHLVRAEEFEKKAEKKLNGWGIFGSKYEDAADLLEKAANSYKLAKSWDQAGKAYLKLADCHLKSDSKHDAANAYAEAAKCYKKVDTNEAASCLERAVNIFCEIGRLNMAARYYKEIAEYYEADQKIDQAIAYYEKAAEFFQNEEVTTSANQCNLKVAQYASQLEQYEKAIKIYEDIARHSLGNNLLKYGVKGHLLNAGMCHLCKADVVSITNALEKYQDLDPTFTGTRECKFLSDLAGAIDEEDIAKFTDVVKEFDSMTPLDSWKTTMLLRVKEKLKAKELEEDDLT
;
A
#
# COMPACT_ATOMS: atom_id res chain seq x y z
N MET A 1 -31.77 -5.27 -16.38
CA MET A 1 -30.93 -6.24 -15.63
C MET A 1 -31.17 -7.67 -16.12
N GLY A 2 -32.42 -8.15 -16.20
CA GLY A 2 -32.71 -9.53 -16.66
C GLY A 2 -32.19 -9.88 -18.06
N ASP A 3 -32.28 -8.96 -19.03
CA ASP A 3 -31.81 -9.20 -20.40
C ASP A 3 -30.30 -9.47 -20.51
N HIS A 4 -29.49 -8.74 -19.74
CA HIS A 4 -28.03 -8.95 -19.70
C HIS A 4 -27.65 -10.28 -19.03
N LEU A 5 -28.39 -10.71 -18.01
CA LEU A 5 -28.14 -11.98 -17.33
C LEU A 5 -28.43 -13.17 -18.26
N VAL A 6 -29.58 -13.16 -18.94
CA VAL A 6 -29.95 -14.21 -19.91
C VAL A 6 -28.91 -14.29 -21.03
N ARG A 7 -28.51 -13.14 -21.59
CA ARG A 7 -27.48 -13.09 -22.62
C ARG A 7 -26.13 -13.63 -22.15
N ALA A 8 -25.75 -13.37 -20.90
CA ALA A 8 -24.53 -13.89 -20.30
C ALA A 8 -24.55 -15.43 -20.22
N GLU A 9 -25.63 -16.00 -19.69
CA GLU A 9 -25.81 -17.45 -19.60
C GLU A 9 -25.83 -18.13 -20.97
N GLU A 10 -26.41 -17.50 -21.99
CA GLU A 10 -26.38 -18.01 -23.36
C GLU A 10 -24.97 -18.07 -23.94
N PHE A 11 -24.16 -17.03 -23.73
CA PHE A 11 -22.78 -17.01 -24.18
C PHE A 11 -21.94 -18.05 -23.45
N GLU A 12 -22.12 -18.19 -22.14
CA GLU A 12 -21.42 -19.19 -21.33
C GLU A 12 -21.77 -20.61 -21.78
N LYS A 13 -23.05 -20.92 -21.99
CA LYS A 13 -23.49 -22.23 -22.53
C LYS A 13 -22.89 -22.51 -23.91
N LYS A 14 -22.77 -21.49 -24.78
CA LYS A 14 -22.13 -21.65 -26.10
C LYS A 14 -20.63 -21.91 -25.96
N ALA A 15 -19.95 -21.24 -25.03
CA ALA A 15 -18.54 -21.47 -24.75
C ALA A 15 -18.29 -22.90 -24.22
N GLU A 16 -19.12 -23.38 -23.29
CA GLU A 16 -19.00 -24.74 -22.74
C GLU A 16 -19.20 -25.81 -23.82
N LYS A 17 -20.13 -25.61 -24.75
CA LYS A 17 -20.29 -26.51 -25.91
C LYS A 17 -19.03 -26.54 -26.80
N LYS A 18 -18.35 -25.40 -26.99
CA LYS A 18 -17.09 -25.33 -27.74
C LYS A 18 -15.96 -26.07 -27.02
N LEU A 19 -15.83 -25.88 -25.70
CA LEU A 19 -14.80 -26.54 -24.89
C LEU A 19 -14.94 -28.08 -24.85
N ASN A 20 -16.19 -28.56 -24.81
CA ASN A 20 -16.55 -29.98 -24.79
C ASN A 20 -16.60 -30.62 -26.18
N GLY A 21 -16.58 -29.83 -27.26
CA GLY A 21 -16.58 -30.32 -28.63
C GLY A 21 -15.24 -30.93 -29.05
N TRP A 22 -15.29 -31.89 -29.98
CA TRP A 22 -14.11 -32.38 -30.70
C TRP A 22 -13.72 -31.37 -31.78
N GLY A 23 -12.66 -30.57 -31.54
CA GLY A 23 -12.16 -29.58 -32.50
C GLY A 23 -11.18 -30.20 -33.50
N ILE A 24 -11.49 -30.12 -34.81
CA ILE A 24 -10.63 -30.60 -35.91
C ILE A 24 -9.96 -29.42 -36.66
N PHE A 25 -10.42 -28.17 -36.48
CA PHE A 25 -9.79 -26.97 -37.04
C PHE A 25 -9.93 -25.79 -36.06
N GLY A 26 -8.82 -25.09 -35.76
CA GLY A 26 -8.75 -23.98 -34.79
C GLY A 26 -8.56 -24.43 -33.32
N SER A 27 -7.98 -23.56 -32.48
CA SER A 27 -7.91 -23.83 -31.03
C SER A 27 -9.30 -23.63 -30.43
N LYS A 28 -9.96 -24.72 -30.03
CA LYS A 28 -11.28 -24.66 -29.35
C LYS A 28 -11.32 -23.73 -28.13
N TYR A 29 -10.16 -23.41 -27.58
CA TYR A 29 -10.00 -22.49 -26.46
C TYR A 29 -10.09 -21.01 -26.89
N GLU A 30 -9.63 -20.66 -28.10
CA GLU A 30 -9.79 -19.30 -28.67
C GLU A 30 -11.27 -19.01 -28.95
N ASP A 31 -11.97 -19.92 -29.62
CA ASP A 31 -13.41 -19.83 -29.87
C ASP A 31 -14.23 -19.68 -28.57
N ALA A 32 -13.82 -20.40 -27.52
CA ALA A 32 -14.45 -20.33 -26.21
C ALA A 32 -14.11 -19.03 -25.46
N ALA A 33 -12.90 -18.52 -25.61
CA ALA A 33 -12.44 -17.28 -24.98
C ALA A 33 -13.32 -16.08 -25.40
N ASP A 34 -13.55 -15.90 -26.71
CA ASP A 34 -14.40 -14.82 -27.24
C ASP A 34 -15.83 -14.85 -26.66
N LEU A 35 -16.37 -16.06 -26.44
CA LEU A 35 -17.70 -16.25 -25.87
C LEU A 35 -17.70 -15.99 -24.36
N LEU A 36 -16.67 -16.43 -23.64
CA LEU A 36 -16.51 -16.21 -22.21
C LEU A 36 -16.30 -14.73 -21.89
N GLU A 37 -15.56 -13.98 -22.70
CA GLU A 37 -15.41 -12.53 -22.53
C GLU A 37 -16.75 -11.81 -22.69
N LYS A 38 -17.55 -12.17 -23.71
CA LYS A 38 -18.91 -11.64 -23.91
C LYS A 38 -19.84 -12.00 -22.75
N ALA A 39 -19.73 -13.22 -22.22
CA ALA A 39 -20.48 -13.65 -21.04
C ALA A 39 -20.10 -12.83 -19.81
N ALA A 40 -18.81 -12.71 -19.51
CA ALA A 40 -18.29 -11.99 -18.36
C ALA A 40 -18.68 -10.50 -18.38
N ASN A 41 -18.57 -9.85 -19.54
CA ASN A 41 -19.03 -8.47 -19.73
C ASN A 41 -20.54 -8.32 -19.55
N SER A 42 -21.34 -9.29 -20.01
CA SER A 42 -22.80 -9.29 -19.80
C SER A 42 -23.16 -9.49 -18.32
N TYR A 43 -22.44 -10.36 -17.60
CA TYR A 43 -22.58 -10.51 -16.15
C TYR A 43 -22.19 -9.23 -15.39
N LYS A 44 -21.12 -8.52 -15.79
CA LYS A 44 -20.76 -7.19 -15.23
C LYS A 44 -21.89 -6.19 -15.41
N LEU A 45 -22.49 -6.09 -16.60
CA LEU A 45 -23.63 -5.21 -16.87
C LEU A 45 -24.88 -5.58 -16.08
N ALA A 46 -25.06 -6.87 -15.79
CA ALA A 46 -26.11 -7.37 -14.90
C ALA A 46 -25.80 -7.17 -13.41
N LYS A 47 -24.60 -6.67 -13.05
CA LYS A 47 -24.06 -6.57 -11.67
C LYS A 47 -23.94 -7.93 -10.97
N SER A 48 -23.86 -9.01 -11.74
CA SER A 48 -23.65 -10.38 -11.27
C SER A 48 -22.15 -10.63 -11.08
N TRP A 49 -21.57 -10.00 -10.06
CA TRP A 49 -20.11 -9.92 -9.90
C TRP A 49 -19.45 -11.29 -9.69
N ASP A 50 -20.07 -12.19 -8.95
CA ASP A 50 -19.55 -13.55 -8.74
C ASP A 50 -19.52 -14.35 -10.04
N GLN A 51 -20.61 -14.34 -10.83
CA GLN A 51 -20.62 -15.01 -12.13
C GLN A 51 -19.68 -14.35 -13.14
N ALA A 52 -19.54 -13.03 -13.12
CA ALA A 52 -18.56 -12.34 -13.95
C ALA A 52 -17.13 -12.80 -13.63
N GLY A 53 -16.78 -12.86 -12.34
CA GLY A 53 -15.49 -13.37 -11.88
C GLY A 53 -15.24 -14.80 -12.36
N LYS A 54 -16.21 -15.70 -12.19
CA LYS A 54 -16.12 -17.10 -12.65
C LYS A 54 -15.93 -17.20 -14.17
N ALA A 55 -16.63 -16.38 -14.94
CA ALA A 55 -16.47 -16.33 -16.39
C ALA A 55 -15.07 -15.83 -16.81
N TYR A 56 -14.52 -14.83 -16.13
CA TYR A 56 -13.14 -14.38 -16.36
C TYR A 56 -12.09 -15.43 -15.94
N LEU A 57 -12.32 -16.20 -14.88
CA LEU A 57 -11.44 -17.32 -14.51
C LEU A 57 -11.42 -18.39 -15.61
N LYS A 58 -12.60 -18.77 -16.13
CA LYS A 58 -12.71 -19.70 -17.27
C LYS A 58 -12.00 -19.12 -18.52
N LEU A 59 -12.13 -17.81 -18.76
CA LEU A 59 -11.45 -17.11 -19.86
C LEU A 59 -9.93 -17.17 -19.71
N ALA A 60 -9.41 -16.88 -18.51
CA ALA A 60 -7.99 -16.96 -18.22
C ALA A 60 -7.43 -18.36 -18.47
N ASP A 61 -8.15 -19.41 -18.04
CA ASP A 61 -7.76 -20.80 -18.29
C ASP A 61 -7.77 -21.16 -19.79
N CYS A 62 -8.67 -20.56 -20.59
CA CYS A 62 -8.66 -20.72 -22.05
C CYS A 62 -7.41 -20.08 -22.65
N HIS A 63 -7.06 -18.85 -22.24
CA HIS A 63 -5.84 -18.18 -22.69
C HIS A 63 -4.57 -18.95 -22.32
N LEU A 64 -4.50 -19.52 -21.10
CA LEU A 64 -3.37 -20.38 -20.71
C LEU A 64 -3.24 -21.62 -21.61
N LYS A 65 -4.37 -22.26 -21.97
CA LYS A 65 -4.37 -23.43 -22.86
C LYS A 65 -4.03 -23.11 -24.31
N SER A 66 -4.18 -21.86 -24.71
CA SER A 66 -3.73 -21.33 -26.01
C SER A 66 -2.34 -20.67 -25.95
N ASP A 67 -1.62 -20.78 -24.82
CA ASP A 67 -0.30 -20.15 -24.58
C ASP A 67 -0.31 -18.60 -24.65
N SER A 68 -1.47 -17.97 -24.54
CA SER A 68 -1.67 -16.51 -24.47
C SER A 68 -1.49 -16.00 -23.04
N LYS A 69 -0.28 -16.15 -22.46
CA LYS A 69 0.00 -15.81 -21.06
C LYS A 69 -0.37 -14.38 -20.65
N HIS A 70 -0.08 -13.39 -21.51
CA HIS A 70 -0.41 -11.99 -21.23
C HIS A 70 -1.92 -11.78 -21.09
N ASP A 71 -2.72 -12.40 -21.96
CA ASP A 71 -4.18 -12.28 -21.94
C ASP A 71 -4.79 -13.06 -20.77
N ALA A 72 -4.20 -14.20 -20.40
CA ALA A 72 -4.58 -14.92 -19.19
C ALA A 72 -4.39 -14.06 -17.92
N ALA A 73 -3.25 -13.38 -17.80
CA ALA A 73 -2.97 -12.51 -16.66
C ALA A 73 -3.95 -11.32 -16.60
N ASN A 74 -4.29 -10.72 -17.74
CA ASN A 74 -5.32 -9.67 -17.82
C ASN A 74 -6.71 -10.19 -17.43
N ALA A 75 -7.07 -11.40 -17.84
CA ALA A 75 -8.34 -12.02 -17.47
C ALA A 75 -8.41 -12.28 -15.95
N TYR A 76 -7.32 -12.73 -15.32
CA TYR A 76 -7.27 -12.82 -13.84
C TYR A 76 -7.42 -11.44 -13.17
N ALA A 77 -6.82 -10.39 -13.72
CA ALA A 77 -6.99 -9.03 -13.20
C ALA A 77 -8.44 -8.53 -13.33
N GLU A 78 -9.13 -8.84 -14.43
CA GLU A 78 -10.56 -8.53 -14.58
C GLU A 78 -11.44 -9.37 -13.63
N ALA A 79 -11.08 -10.64 -13.39
CA ALA A 79 -11.73 -11.46 -12.36
C ALA A 79 -11.59 -10.84 -10.98
N ALA A 80 -10.39 -10.38 -10.61
CA ALA A 80 -10.14 -9.72 -9.34
C ALA A 80 -11.00 -8.47 -9.14
N LYS A 81 -11.15 -7.62 -10.16
CA LYS A 81 -12.03 -6.44 -10.11
C LYS A 81 -13.49 -6.81 -9.83
N CYS A 82 -13.95 -7.95 -10.34
CA CYS A 82 -15.29 -8.47 -10.07
C CYS A 82 -15.38 -8.99 -8.63
N TYR A 83 -14.43 -9.83 -8.21
CA TYR A 83 -14.42 -10.41 -6.87
C TYR A 83 -14.20 -9.37 -5.77
N LYS A 84 -13.55 -8.23 -6.03
CA LYS A 84 -13.44 -7.13 -5.06
C LYS A 84 -14.81 -6.65 -4.54
N LYS A 85 -15.89 -6.86 -5.31
CA LYS A 85 -17.27 -6.52 -4.91
C LYS A 85 -17.98 -7.64 -4.13
N VAL A 86 -17.35 -8.79 -3.94
CA VAL A 86 -17.91 -10.02 -3.38
C VAL A 86 -17.05 -10.51 -2.21
N ASP A 87 -15.78 -10.80 -2.46
CA ASP A 87 -14.78 -11.27 -1.51
C ASP A 87 -13.39 -10.74 -1.90
N THR A 88 -12.80 -9.97 -1.01
CA THR A 88 -11.47 -9.36 -1.17
C THR A 88 -10.34 -10.38 -1.18
N ASN A 89 -10.47 -11.52 -0.48
CA ASN A 89 -9.44 -12.56 -0.48
C ASN A 89 -9.41 -13.31 -1.83
N GLU A 90 -10.59 -13.60 -2.39
CA GLU A 90 -10.69 -14.19 -3.72
C GLU A 90 -10.14 -13.24 -4.79
N ALA A 91 -10.40 -11.93 -4.63
CA ALA A 91 -9.83 -10.91 -5.50
C ALA A 91 -8.29 -10.86 -5.42
N ALA A 92 -7.72 -10.91 -4.20
CA ALA A 92 -6.28 -10.96 -3.99
C ALA A 92 -5.66 -12.23 -4.62
N SER A 93 -6.27 -13.40 -4.43
CA SER A 93 -5.85 -14.67 -5.04
C SER A 93 -5.82 -14.59 -6.58
N CYS A 94 -6.83 -13.96 -7.18
CA CYS A 94 -6.84 -13.71 -8.63
C CYS A 94 -5.66 -12.82 -9.07
N LEU A 95 -5.39 -11.73 -8.35
CA LEU A 95 -4.25 -10.86 -8.65
C LEU A 95 -2.91 -11.57 -8.46
N GLU A 96 -2.75 -12.43 -7.46
CA GLU A 96 -1.52 -13.23 -7.29
C GLU A 96 -1.25 -14.13 -8.49
N ARG A 97 -2.29 -14.77 -9.03
CA ARG A 97 -2.18 -15.55 -10.29
C ARG A 97 -1.74 -14.67 -11.45
N ALA A 98 -2.31 -13.46 -11.58
CA ALA A 98 -1.90 -12.50 -12.60
C ALA A 98 -0.43 -12.08 -12.44
N VAL A 99 -0.01 -11.76 -11.21
CA VAL A 99 1.36 -11.38 -10.86
C VAL A 99 2.35 -12.49 -11.24
N ASN A 100 2.09 -13.73 -10.85
CA ASN A 100 2.98 -14.85 -11.17
C ASN A 100 3.20 -14.98 -12.67
N ILE A 101 2.13 -14.86 -13.46
CA ILE A 101 2.24 -14.92 -14.93
C ILE A 101 3.00 -13.71 -15.47
N PHE A 102 2.73 -12.49 -14.99
CA PHE A 102 3.47 -11.29 -15.42
C PHE A 102 4.96 -11.37 -15.09
N CYS A 103 5.32 -11.95 -13.95
CA CYS A 103 6.71 -12.24 -13.60
C CYS A 103 7.34 -13.25 -14.58
N GLU A 104 6.65 -14.35 -14.89
CA GLU A 104 7.14 -15.36 -15.84
C GLU A 104 7.43 -14.81 -17.23
N ILE A 105 6.62 -13.84 -17.70
CA ILE A 105 6.79 -13.22 -19.02
C ILE A 105 7.61 -11.92 -18.98
N GLY A 106 8.27 -11.61 -17.85
CA GLY A 106 9.17 -10.47 -17.71
C GLY A 106 8.49 -9.09 -17.67
N ARG A 107 7.20 -9.02 -17.37
CA ARG A 107 6.42 -7.76 -17.27
C ARG A 107 6.39 -7.26 -15.83
N LEU A 108 7.56 -6.95 -15.29
CA LEU A 108 7.75 -6.64 -13.87
C LEU A 108 6.99 -5.37 -13.43
N ASN A 109 6.90 -4.34 -14.28
CA ASN A 109 6.06 -3.16 -13.99
C ASN A 109 4.59 -3.51 -13.73
N MET A 110 4.02 -4.46 -14.50
CA MET A 110 2.62 -4.90 -14.31
C MET A 110 2.48 -5.69 -13.00
N ALA A 111 3.43 -6.59 -12.72
CA ALA A 111 3.48 -7.32 -11.45
C ALA A 111 3.54 -6.36 -10.25
N ALA A 112 4.37 -5.32 -10.29
CA ALA A 112 4.48 -4.30 -9.25
C ALA A 112 3.14 -3.60 -8.97
N ARG A 113 2.42 -3.22 -10.04
CA ARG A 113 1.10 -2.57 -9.93
C ARG A 113 0.08 -3.48 -9.25
N TYR A 114 0.06 -4.76 -9.58
CA TYR A 114 -0.87 -5.70 -8.96
C TYR A 114 -0.47 -6.07 -7.53
N TYR A 115 0.81 -6.15 -7.20
CA TYR A 115 1.24 -6.26 -5.79
C TYR A 115 0.76 -5.07 -4.96
N LYS A 116 0.88 -3.85 -5.50
CA LYS A 116 0.34 -2.64 -4.84
C LYS A 116 -1.18 -2.75 -4.66
N GLU A 117 -1.91 -3.20 -5.68
CA GLU A 117 -3.37 -3.34 -5.58
C GLU A 117 -3.79 -4.42 -4.55
N ILE A 118 -3.06 -5.54 -4.46
CA ILE A 118 -3.26 -6.55 -3.39
C ILE A 118 -3.05 -5.91 -2.01
N ALA A 119 -1.99 -5.12 -1.85
CA ALA A 119 -1.71 -4.42 -0.60
C ALA A 119 -2.85 -3.46 -0.22
N GLU A 120 -3.42 -2.73 -1.18
CA GLU A 120 -4.58 -1.84 -0.98
C GLU A 120 -5.84 -2.62 -0.56
N TYR A 121 -6.02 -3.88 -1.00
CA TYR A 121 -7.14 -4.72 -0.57
C TYR A 121 -6.98 -5.12 0.90
N TYR A 122 -5.78 -5.56 1.29
CA TYR A 122 -5.48 -5.89 2.69
C TYR A 122 -5.51 -4.67 3.61
N GLU A 123 -5.11 -3.50 3.12
CA GLU A 123 -5.26 -2.21 3.81
C GLU A 123 -6.74 -1.90 4.10
N ALA A 124 -7.61 -2.04 3.08
CA ALA A 124 -9.04 -1.80 3.24
C ALA A 124 -9.69 -2.74 4.27
N ASP A 125 -9.24 -4.00 4.30
CA ASP A 125 -9.69 -5.01 5.25
C ASP A 125 -9.02 -4.93 6.63
N GLN A 126 -8.17 -3.91 6.87
CA GLN A 126 -7.41 -3.72 8.12
C GLN A 126 -6.46 -4.89 8.46
N LYS A 127 -6.04 -5.67 7.46
CA LYS A 127 -5.04 -6.74 7.59
C LYS A 127 -3.64 -6.14 7.39
N ILE A 128 -3.23 -5.31 8.35
CA ILE A 128 -2.05 -4.43 8.24
C ILE A 128 -0.75 -5.20 7.96
N ASP A 129 -0.50 -6.32 8.63
CA ASP A 129 0.72 -7.13 8.40
C ASP A 129 0.83 -7.63 6.96
N GLN A 130 -0.28 -8.07 6.37
CA GLN A 130 -0.30 -8.52 4.98
C GLN A 130 -0.13 -7.34 4.02
N ALA A 131 -0.80 -6.20 4.31
CA ALA A 131 -0.65 -5.00 3.50
C ALA A 131 0.82 -4.53 3.44
N ILE A 132 1.52 -4.52 4.58
CA ILE A 132 2.96 -4.22 4.64
C ILE A 132 3.75 -5.14 3.72
N ALA A 133 3.59 -6.46 3.86
CA ALA A 133 4.35 -7.44 3.07
C ALA A 133 4.16 -7.26 1.54
N TYR A 134 2.94 -6.96 1.10
CA TYR A 134 2.65 -6.73 -0.32
C TYR A 134 3.12 -5.35 -0.81
N TYR A 135 3.03 -4.30 0.01
CA TYR A 135 3.61 -3.00 -0.33
C TYR A 135 5.14 -3.06 -0.45
N GLU A 136 5.81 -3.84 0.39
CA GLU A 136 7.27 -4.05 0.29
C GLU A 136 7.66 -4.74 -1.02
N LYS A 137 6.96 -5.81 -1.40
CA LYS A 137 7.15 -6.47 -2.70
C LYS A 137 6.90 -5.52 -3.87
N ALA A 138 5.84 -4.71 -3.80
CA ALA A 138 5.54 -3.72 -4.82
C ALA A 138 6.66 -2.67 -4.93
N ALA A 139 7.15 -2.17 -3.79
CA ALA A 139 8.24 -1.19 -3.74
C ALA A 139 9.53 -1.74 -4.35
N GLU A 140 9.91 -2.97 -4.02
CA GLU A 140 11.09 -3.65 -4.57
C GLU A 140 11.01 -3.77 -6.10
N PHE A 141 9.86 -4.23 -6.62
CA PHE A 141 9.66 -4.35 -8.06
C PHE A 141 9.68 -2.99 -8.77
N PHE A 142 9.04 -1.97 -8.20
CA PHE A 142 9.10 -0.62 -8.77
C PHE A 142 10.51 -0.04 -8.72
N GLN A 143 11.29 -0.32 -7.68
CA GLN A 143 12.67 0.12 -7.56
C GLN A 143 13.57 -0.54 -8.62
N ASN A 144 13.40 -1.85 -8.85
CA ASN A 144 14.13 -2.59 -9.88
C ASN A 144 13.81 -2.10 -11.30
N GLU A 145 12.59 -1.64 -11.54
CA GLU A 145 12.14 -1.04 -12.80
C GLU A 145 12.40 0.48 -12.88
N GLU A 146 13.18 1.05 -11.95
CA GLU A 146 13.52 2.47 -11.85
C GLU A 146 12.30 3.42 -11.77
N VAL A 147 11.16 2.92 -11.29
CA VAL A 147 9.91 3.70 -11.09
C VAL A 147 9.88 4.29 -9.67
N THR A 148 10.83 5.17 -9.37
CA THR A 148 11.10 5.68 -8.02
C THR A 148 9.89 6.32 -7.35
N THR A 149 9.05 7.04 -8.08
CA THR A 149 7.85 7.68 -7.52
C THR A 149 6.87 6.64 -6.96
N SER A 150 6.63 5.55 -7.69
CA SER A 150 5.73 4.49 -7.25
C SER A 150 6.34 3.64 -6.14
N ALA A 151 7.66 3.39 -6.20
CA ALA A 151 8.39 2.76 -5.10
C ALA A 151 8.26 3.57 -3.79
N ASN A 152 8.49 4.88 -3.86
CA ASN A 152 8.35 5.78 -2.71
C ASN A 152 6.92 5.79 -2.17
N GLN A 153 5.89 5.82 -3.01
CA GLN A 153 4.50 5.74 -2.55
C GLN A 153 4.23 4.45 -1.74
N CYS A 154 4.74 3.31 -2.20
CA CYS A 154 4.60 2.04 -1.51
C CYS A 154 5.39 2.04 -0.19
N ASN A 155 6.64 2.49 -0.21
CA ASN A 155 7.49 2.59 0.97
C ASN A 155 6.89 3.54 2.04
N LEU A 156 6.26 4.64 1.65
CA LEU A 156 5.57 5.52 2.61
C LEU A 156 4.42 4.81 3.32
N LYS A 157 3.66 3.97 2.61
CA LYS A 157 2.63 3.12 3.21
C LYS A 157 3.23 2.08 4.17
N VAL A 158 4.32 1.41 3.76
CA VAL A 158 5.08 0.49 4.63
C VAL A 158 5.50 1.19 5.92
N ALA A 159 6.12 2.37 5.84
CA ALA A 159 6.58 3.12 7.00
C ALA A 159 5.41 3.54 7.92
N GLN A 160 4.31 4.02 7.32
CA GLN A 160 3.12 4.44 8.06
C GLN A 160 2.51 3.29 8.86
N TYR A 161 2.39 2.11 8.26
CA TYR A 161 1.83 0.93 8.92
C TYR A 161 2.81 0.27 9.88
N ALA A 162 4.10 0.21 9.52
CA ALA A 162 5.14 -0.28 10.42
C ALA A 162 5.18 0.54 11.72
N SER A 163 5.06 1.86 11.66
CA SER A 163 5.01 2.68 12.87
C SER A 163 3.74 2.47 13.69
N GLN A 164 2.59 2.17 13.06
CA GLN A 164 1.37 1.80 13.76
C GLN A 164 1.52 0.48 14.51
N LEU A 165 2.26 -0.49 13.95
CA LEU A 165 2.63 -1.74 14.59
C LEU A 165 3.85 -1.62 15.54
N GLU A 166 4.27 -0.40 15.88
CA GLU A 166 5.40 -0.11 16.76
C GLU A 166 6.76 -0.61 16.25
N GLN A 167 6.86 -0.93 14.96
CA GLN A 167 8.11 -1.22 14.26
C GLN A 167 8.80 0.08 13.87
N TYR A 168 9.10 0.92 14.87
CA TYR A 168 9.59 2.28 14.67
C TYR A 168 10.92 2.33 13.91
N GLU A 169 11.85 1.42 14.19
CA GLU A 169 13.16 1.33 13.51
C GLU A 169 13.00 1.14 12.00
N LYS A 170 12.05 0.27 11.61
CA LYS A 170 11.75 0.02 10.20
C LYS A 170 11.17 1.26 9.53
N ALA A 171 10.21 1.92 10.19
CA ALA A 171 9.60 3.14 9.67
C ALA A 171 10.61 4.30 9.53
N ILE A 172 11.47 4.50 10.54
CA ILE A 172 12.53 5.52 10.54
C ILE A 172 13.44 5.33 9.33
N LYS A 173 13.98 4.12 9.16
CA LYS A 173 14.90 3.81 8.06
C LYS A 173 14.27 4.15 6.71
N ILE A 174 13.01 3.77 6.50
CA ILE A 174 12.31 4.03 5.24
C ILE A 174 12.12 5.54 5.00
N TYR A 175 11.68 6.30 6.02
CA TYR A 175 11.51 7.74 5.87
C TYR A 175 12.83 8.46 5.61
N GLU A 176 13.91 8.09 6.31
CA GLU A 176 15.26 8.64 6.10
C GLU A 176 15.81 8.30 4.71
N ASP A 177 15.62 7.06 4.24
CA ASP A 177 16.06 6.63 2.91
C ASP A 177 15.34 7.42 1.81
N ILE A 178 14.02 7.61 1.94
CA ILE A 178 13.22 8.44 1.00
C ILE A 178 13.68 9.90 1.05
N ALA A 179 13.92 10.45 2.24
CA ALA A 179 14.39 11.82 2.41
C ALA A 179 15.74 12.02 1.71
N ARG A 180 16.71 11.13 1.95
CA ARG A 180 18.05 11.14 1.34
C ARG A 180 17.98 11.08 -0.19
N HIS A 181 17.17 10.19 -0.75
CA HIS A 181 16.99 10.09 -2.20
C HIS A 181 16.28 11.31 -2.79
N SER A 182 15.34 11.91 -2.05
CA SER A 182 14.56 13.05 -2.53
C SER A 182 15.37 14.36 -2.60
N LEU A 183 16.43 14.49 -1.79
CA LEU A 183 17.33 15.66 -1.83
C LEU A 183 18.06 15.82 -3.17
N GLY A 184 18.41 14.71 -3.82
CA GLY A 184 19.02 14.71 -5.15
C GLY A 184 18.06 15.11 -6.27
N ASN A 185 16.75 15.22 -6.00
CA ASN A 185 15.72 15.47 -7.00
C ASN A 185 15.00 16.81 -6.74
N ASN A 186 15.19 17.77 -7.65
CA ASN A 186 14.61 19.12 -7.55
C ASN A 186 13.08 19.16 -7.43
N LEU A 187 12.36 18.14 -7.89
CA LEU A 187 10.91 18.06 -7.76
C LEU A 187 10.46 17.51 -6.40
N LEU A 188 11.25 16.59 -5.82
CA LEU A 188 10.91 15.89 -4.58
C LEU A 188 11.47 16.56 -3.33
N LYS A 189 12.49 17.43 -3.47
CA LYS A 189 13.16 18.10 -2.35
C LYS A 189 12.21 18.83 -1.38
N TYR A 190 11.09 19.36 -1.86
CA TYR A 190 10.11 20.06 -1.02
C TYR A 190 9.39 19.14 -0.02
N GLY A 191 9.36 17.83 -0.29
CA GLY A 191 8.79 16.82 0.61
C GLY A 191 9.75 16.32 1.69
N VAL A 192 11.04 16.60 1.59
CA VAL A 192 12.10 16.07 2.48
C VAL A 192 11.80 16.37 3.94
N LYS A 193 11.49 17.63 4.27
CA LYS A 193 11.13 18.06 5.63
C LYS A 193 9.96 17.27 6.22
N GLY A 194 9.00 16.85 5.39
CA GLY A 194 7.86 16.04 5.83
C GLY A 194 8.26 14.58 6.13
N HIS A 195 9.18 14.02 5.35
CA HIS A 195 9.75 12.70 5.61
C HIS A 195 10.61 12.70 6.88
N LEU A 196 11.47 13.71 7.06
CA LEU A 196 12.28 13.89 8.27
C LEU A 196 11.42 14.12 9.51
N LEU A 197 10.34 14.90 9.39
CA LEU A 197 9.33 15.02 10.45
C LEU A 197 8.78 13.65 10.83
N ASN A 198 8.27 12.87 9.88
CA ASN A 198 7.70 11.56 10.17
C ASN A 198 8.72 10.58 10.79
N ALA A 199 9.97 10.61 10.36
CA ALA A 199 11.06 9.84 10.97
C ALA A 199 11.32 10.28 12.42
N GLY A 200 11.42 11.59 12.67
CA GLY A 200 11.55 12.16 14.01
C GLY A 200 10.38 11.80 14.93
N MET A 201 9.16 11.80 14.42
CA MET A 201 7.97 11.35 15.16
C MET A 201 8.09 9.89 15.61
N CYS A 202 8.66 9.02 14.78
CA CYS A 202 8.92 7.63 15.15
C CYS A 202 10.02 7.52 16.23
N HIS A 203 11.06 8.37 16.18
CA HIS A 203 12.05 8.48 17.26
C HIS A 203 11.42 8.92 18.58
N LEU A 204 10.55 9.94 18.56
CA LEU A 204 9.84 10.41 19.75
C LEU A 204 8.99 9.28 20.37
N CYS A 205 8.33 8.45 19.55
CA CYS A 205 7.57 7.28 20.02
C CYS A 205 8.41 6.24 20.76
N LYS A 206 9.73 6.18 20.52
CA LYS A 206 10.64 5.30 21.27
C LYS A 206 10.94 5.82 22.68
N ALA A 207 10.58 7.06 23.00
CA ALA A 207 10.86 7.73 24.28
C ALA A 207 12.37 7.72 24.67
N ASP A 208 13.23 7.76 23.66
CA ASP A 208 14.69 7.85 23.80
C ASP A 208 15.15 9.22 23.31
N VAL A 209 15.39 10.13 24.26
CA VAL A 209 15.81 11.52 24.00
C VAL A 209 17.14 11.57 23.25
N VAL A 210 18.08 10.69 23.60
CA VAL A 210 19.40 10.63 22.93
C VAL A 210 19.21 10.26 21.46
N SER A 211 18.31 9.32 21.17
CA SER A 211 18.03 8.92 19.80
C SER A 211 17.43 10.04 18.95
N ILE A 212 16.51 10.86 19.46
CA ILE A 212 15.92 11.97 18.69
C ILE A 212 16.92 13.12 18.54
N THR A 213 17.71 13.45 19.56
CA THR A 213 18.73 14.51 19.49
C THR A 213 19.78 14.17 18.44
N ASN A 214 20.30 12.95 18.45
CA ASN A 214 21.24 12.47 17.43
C ASN A 214 20.62 12.45 16.03
N ALA A 215 19.33 12.14 15.91
CA ALA A 215 18.62 12.16 14.62
C ALA A 215 18.47 13.60 14.10
N LEU A 216 18.14 14.56 14.96
CA LEU A 216 18.03 15.97 14.59
C LEU A 216 19.35 16.54 14.08
N GLU A 217 20.47 16.26 14.75
CA GLU A 217 21.80 16.64 14.26
C GLU A 217 22.07 16.07 12.86
N LYS A 218 21.83 14.77 12.66
CA LYS A 218 21.97 14.13 11.35
C LYS A 218 21.08 14.75 10.28
N TYR A 219 19.86 15.15 10.62
CA TYR A 219 18.93 15.77 9.68
C TYR A 219 19.38 17.18 9.28
N GLN A 220 19.93 17.95 10.21
CA GLN A 220 20.49 19.28 9.95
C GLN A 220 21.76 19.18 9.09
N ASP A 221 22.60 18.18 9.32
CA ASP A 221 23.77 17.91 8.47
C ASP A 221 23.38 17.45 7.06
N LEU A 222 22.31 16.66 6.96
CA LEU A 222 21.79 16.15 5.68
C LEU A 222 21.16 17.25 4.83
N ASP A 223 20.39 18.14 5.44
CA ASP A 223 19.78 19.31 4.80
C ASP A 223 19.92 20.55 5.69
N PRO A 224 20.91 21.44 5.42
CA PRO A 224 21.11 22.65 6.21
C PRO A 224 19.91 23.60 6.24
N THR A 225 18.96 23.47 5.29
CA THR A 225 17.74 24.28 5.31
C THR A 225 16.73 23.77 6.33
N PHE A 226 16.84 22.52 6.76
CA PHE A 226 15.94 21.88 7.72
C PHE A 226 15.93 22.60 9.07
N THR A 227 17.08 23.12 9.52
CA THR A 227 17.21 23.86 10.78
C THR A 227 16.25 25.06 10.87
N GLY A 228 15.97 25.72 9.74
CA GLY A 228 15.05 26.86 9.68
C GLY A 228 13.57 26.49 9.53
N THR A 229 13.25 25.20 9.48
CA THR A 229 11.88 24.72 9.25
C THR A 229 11.07 24.62 10.53
N ARG A 230 9.74 24.70 10.39
CA ARG A 230 8.82 24.50 11.52
C ARG A 230 8.89 23.07 12.02
N GLU A 231 9.13 22.13 11.10
CA GLU A 231 9.24 20.71 11.35
C GLU A 231 10.44 20.38 12.26
N CYS A 232 11.61 21.00 12.02
CA CYS A 232 12.78 20.83 12.91
C CYS A 232 12.52 21.46 14.29
N LYS A 233 12.00 22.70 14.33
CA LYS A 233 11.67 23.36 15.60
C LYS A 233 10.70 22.52 16.42
N PHE A 234 9.64 22.01 15.78
CA PHE A 234 8.64 21.17 16.43
C PHE A 234 9.25 19.91 17.04
N LEU A 235 10.10 19.18 16.31
CA LEU A 235 10.77 18.00 16.85
C LEU A 235 11.71 18.33 18.02
N SER A 236 12.47 19.42 17.94
CA SER A 236 13.34 19.88 19.04
C SER A 236 12.55 20.26 20.29
N ASP A 237 11.46 21.02 20.12
CA ASP A 237 10.62 21.45 21.25
C ASP A 237 9.93 20.26 21.92
N LEU A 238 9.47 19.26 21.14
CA LEU A 238 8.93 18.02 21.68
C LEU A 238 9.99 17.18 22.39
N ALA A 239 11.20 17.07 21.83
CA ALA A 239 12.30 16.34 22.47
C ALA A 239 12.67 16.97 23.82
N GLY A 240 12.74 18.30 23.90
CA GLY A 240 12.97 19.01 25.16
C GLY A 240 11.84 18.82 26.18
N ALA A 241 10.57 18.84 25.74
CA ALA A 241 9.45 18.55 26.64
C ALA A 241 9.45 17.10 27.16
N ILE A 242 9.93 16.14 26.36
CA ILE A 242 10.10 14.75 26.79
C ILE A 242 11.26 14.62 27.79
N ASP A 243 12.37 15.32 27.58
CA ASP A 243 13.54 15.32 28.48
C ASP A 243 13.24 15.96 29.84
N GLU A 244 12.44 17.02 29.84
CA GLU A 244 11.97 17.70 31.04
C GLU A 244 10.76 16.99 31.70
N GLU A 245 10.24 15.93 31.08
CA GLU A 245 9.01 15.22 31.46
C GLU A 245 7.77 16.13 31.63
N ASP A 246 7.76 17.27 30.92
CA ASP A 246 6.71 18.28 31.02
C ASP A 246 5.58 18.02 29.99
N ILE A 247 4.51 17.38 30.46
CA ILE A 247 3.31 17.05 29.66
C ILE A 247 2.54 18.30 29.23
N ALA A 248 2.57 19.38 30.02
CA ALA A 248 1.90 20.62 29.69
C ALA A 248 2.62 21.30 28.52
N LYS A 249 3.94 21.45 28.61
CA LYS A 249 4.80 21.96 27.53
C LYS A 249 4.67 21.11 26.27
N PHE A 250 4.68 19.77 26.38
CA PHE A 250 4.44 18.88 25.24
C PHE A 250 3.10 19.18 24.56
N THR A 251 2.03 19.34 25.34
CA THR A 251 0.68 19.60 24.81
C THR A 251 0.60 20.98 24.15
N ASP A 252 1.26 21.99 24.72
CA ASP A 252 1.28 23.35 24.17
C ASP A 252 2.06 23.41 22.85
N VAL A 253 3.20 22.72 22.76
CA VAL A 253 3.99 22.61 21.52
C VAL A 253 3.17 21.95 20.40
N VAL A 254 2.46 20.85 20.71
CA VAL A 254 1.55 20.19 19.76
C VAL A 254 0.46 21.13 19.28
N LYS A 255 -0.15 21.89 20.20
CA LYS A 255 -1.23 22.83 19.88
C LYS A 255 -0.76 24.01 19.03
N GLU A 256 0.40 24.57 19.33
CA GLU A 256 1.02 25.65 18.53
C GLU A 256 1.27 25.16 17.10
N PHE A 257 1.86 23.98 16.94
CA PHE A 257 2.13 23.40 15.63
C PHE A 257 0.83 23.13 14.84
N ASP A 258 -0.16 22.49 15.46
CA ASP A 258 -1.44 22.14 14.82
C ASP A 258 -2.21 23.38 14.32
N SER A 259 -2.14 24.49 15.07
CA SER A 259 -2.78 25.75 14.69
C SER A 259 -2.21 26.35 13.39
N MET A 260 -0.96 26.02 13.07
CA MET A 260 -0.21 26.54 11.93
C MET A 260 -0.09 25.53 10.80
N THR A 261 -0.10 24.24 11.11
CA THR A 261 0.03 23.12 10.19
C THR A 261 -0.82 21.97 10.73
N PRO A 262 -2.05 21.83 10.23
CA PRO A 262 -2.99 20.84 10.73
C PRO A 262 -2.39 19.43 10.71
N LEU A 263 -2.46 18.75 11.85
CA LEU A 263 -1.97 17.39 12.02
C LEU A 263 -2.93 16.41 11.36
N ASP A 264 -2.38 15.53 10.53
CA ASP A 264 -3.14 14.39 10.01
C ASP A 264 -3.39 13.33 11.11
N SER A 265 -4.34 12.43 10.83
CA SER A 265 -4.74 11.38 11.76
C SER A 265 -3.57 10.50 12.23
N TRP A 266 -2.58 10.25 11.37
CA TRP A 266 -1.42 9.43 11.73
C TRP A 266 -0.51 10.17 12.72
N LYS A 267 -0.18 11.44 12.45
CA LYS A 267 0.64 12.27 13.35
C LYS A 267 -0.01 12.41 14.72
N THR A 268 -1.31 12.67 14.76
CA THR A 268 -2.09 12.72 16.01
C THR A 268 -1.98 11.41 16.78
N THR A 269 -2.12 10.26 16.10
CA THR A 269 -1.99 8.94 16.75
C THR A 269 -0.59 8.74 17.35
N MET A 270 0.47 9.12 16.63
CA MET A 270 1.84 9.00 17.13
C MET A 270 2.09 9.91 18.34
N LEU A 271 1.63 11.16 18.31
CA LEU A 271 1.77 12.10 19.43
C LEU A 271 1.00 11.65 20.67
N LEU A 272 -0.19 11.08 20.48
CA LEU A 272 -0.96 10.52 21.59
C LEU A 272 -0.20 9.38 22.28
N ARG A 273 0.43 8.48 21.52
CA ARG A 273 1.28 7.41 22.08
C ARG A 273 2.46 7.96 22.88
N VAL A 274 3.13 9.00 22.37
CA VAL A 274 4.22 9.67 23.11
C VAL A 274 3.71 10.24 24.42
N LYS A 275 2.58 10.97 24.38
CA LYS A 275 1.95 11.55 25.56
C LYS A 275 1.53 10.51 26.59
N GLU A 276 0.98 9.38 26.16
CA GLU A 276 0.60 8.28 27.04
C GLU A 276 1.82 7.66 27.73
N LYS A 277 2.94 7.50 27.02
CA LYS A 277 4.21 7.04 27.61
C LYS A 277 4.77 8.01 28.65
N LEU A 278 4.69 9.32 28.40
CA LEU A 278 5.11 10.33 29.38
C LEU A 278 4.26 10.26 30.66
N LYS A 279 2.93 10.16 30.52
CA LYS A 279 2.03 9.99 31.68
C LYS A 279 2.31 8.73 32.48
N ALA A 280 2.65 7.63 31.81
CA ALA A 280 2.96 6.38 32.48
C ALA A 280 4.22 6.51 33.35
N LYS A 281 5.25 7.23 32.89
CA LYS A 281 6.45 7.50 33.68
C LYS A 281 6.18 8.38 34.90
N GLU A 282 5.42 9.47 34.74
CA GLU A 282 5.05 10.37 35.85
C GLU A 282 4.34 9.61 36.99
N LEU A 283 3.42 8.70 36.63
CA LEU A 283 2.70 7.87 37.62
C LEU A 283 3.59 6.83 38.30
N GLU A 284 4.54 6.24 37.58
CA GLU A 284 5.51 5.30 38.17
C GLU A 284 6.43 5.98 39.19
N GLU A 285 6.80 7.25 38.96
CA GLU A 285 7.61 8.02 39.91
C GLU A 285 6.80 8.43 41.15
N ASP A 286 5.54 8.88 40.98
CA ASP A 286 4.66 9.23 42.09
C ASP A 286 4.36 8.04 43.02
N ASP A 287 4.18 6.83 42.47
CA ASP A 287 3.95 5.60 43.25
C ASP A 287 5.20 5.12 44.03
N LEU A 288 6.40 5.59 43.67
CA LEU A 288 7.67 5.24 44.29
C LEU A 288 8.14 6.26 45.36
N THR A 289 7.47 7.41 45.47
CA THR A 289 7.77 8.49 46.44
C THR A 289 6.82 8.54 47.64
#